data_AF-A0A7H5EW82-F1
#
_entry.id   AF-A0A7H5EW82-F1
#
_cell.length_a   1.000
_cell.length_b   1.000
_cell.length_c   1.000
_cell.angle_alpha   90.00
_cell.angle_beta   90.00
_cell.angle_gamma   90.00
#
_symmetry.space_group_name_H-M   'P 1'
#
loop_
_entity.id
_entity.type
_entity.pdbx_description
1 polymer ?
#
loop_
_entity_poly.entity_id
_entity_poly.type
_entity_poly.pdbx_seq_one_letter_code
_entity_poly.pdbx_strand_id
1 'polypeptide(L)'
;MEFAVGQRVRMKRTENFGTVTRLLPGGLVQVKLDGGMGHLPLPEESLELVPTTPPPPAEKEDVPAADPVPEAGDYPGVELAFDPQLNNQAEPVAYEVYLLNGTPHKIIYELRVLTHGQRRWAKFGQLEGGGKKRLEAIDYQWLNEKLSCQLDVRPILTGGTGPRHFQDLRIRGKQFFARYVDVPRLHREAHLYNVFPRLDTKVSAPAASPSGPSLKAITAQQLASRPKKGADKKLVATDLASKLEFEEVLDLHLEALVKDPKSVPRHQVLSTQLRYFDDYLERALRLGVDQVFIVHGVGNGVLKKEIHKRLRQTPFIRKFTNEYHPKFGYGATEVTFD
;
A
#
# COMPACT_ATOMS: atom_id res chain seq x y z
N MET A 1 -13.02 -14.06 -44.64
CA MET A 1 -13.07 -14.85 -43.39
C MET A 1 -11.72 -15.51 -43.20
N GLU A 2 -10.74 -14.74 -42.71
CA GLU A 2 -9.36 -15.23 -42.51
C GLU A 2 -9.11 -15.79 -41.11
N PHE A 3 -10.03 -15.57 -40.16
CA PHE A 3 -9.85 -15.93 -38.76
C PHE A 3 -10.75 -17.09 -38.35
N ALA A 4 -10.19 -18.07 -37.64
CA ALA A 4 -10.91 -19.19 -37.04
C ALA A 4 -10.87 -19.13 -35.50
N VAL A 5 -11.90 -19.67 -34.86
CA VAL A 5 -11.97 -19.77 -33.39
C VAL A 5 -10.81 -20.64 -32.88
N GLY A 6 -10.07 -20.15 -31.90
CA GLY A 6 -8.87 -20.77 -31.35
C GLY A 6 -7.55 -20.25 -31.93
N GLN A 7 -7.58 -19.39 -32.97
CA GLN A 7 -6.37 -18.81 -33.53
C GLN A 7 -5.84 -17.64 -32.69
N ARG A 8 -4.51 -17.54 -32.60
CA ARG A 8 -3.83 -16.44 -31.94
C ARG A 8 -3.69 -15.27 -32.90
N VAL A 9 -4.09 -14.10 -32.44
CA VAL A 9 -4.10 -12.88 -33.23
C VAL A 9 -3.37 -11.77 -32.49
N ARG A 10 -2.65 -10.95 -33.25
CA ARG A 10 -2.01 -9.72 -32.76
C ARG A 10 -2.87 -8.51 -33.14
N MET A 11 -3.06 -7.59 -32.21
CA MET A 11 -3.80 -6.35 -32.45
C MET A 11 -2.85 -5.29 -32.99
N LYS A 12 -3.04 -4.84 -34.23
CA LYS A 12 -2.13 -3.91 -34.92
C LYS A 12 -1.89 -2.60 -34.16
N ARG A 13 -2.91 -2.10 -33.45
CA ARG A 13 -2.88 -0.77 -32.81
C ARG A 13 -2.22 -0.75 -31.43
N THR A 14 -2.28 -1.85 -30.70
CA THR A 14 -1.83 -1.89 -29.29
C THR A 14 -0.71 -2.90 -29.06
N GLU A 15 -0.27 -3.60 -30.10
CA GLU A 15 0.68 -4.72 -30.08
C GLU A 15 0.35 -5.88 -29.13
N ASN A 16 -0.78 -5.80 -28.42
CA ASN A 16 -1.30 -6.84 -27.55
C ASN A 16 -1.72 -8.10 -28.32
N PHE A 17 -1.61 -9.24 -27.65
CA PHE A 17 -2.00 -10.54 -28.17
C PHE A 17 -3.31 -11.01 -27.54
N GLY A 18 -4.04 -11.81 -28.30
CA GLY A 18 -5.19 -12.51 -27.79
C GLY A 18 -5.59 -13.69 -28.66
N THR A 19 -6.57 -14.45 -28.18
CA THR A 19 -7.10 -15.62 -28.88
C THR A 19 -8.51 -15.35 -29.37
N VAL A 20 -8.79 -15.69 -30.63
CA VAL A 20 -10.13 -15.60 -31.20
C VAL A 20 -11.03 -16.61 -30.49
N THR A 21 -12.02 -16.10 -29.78
CA THR A 21 -12.98 -16.91 -29.02
C THR A 21 -14.30 -17.09 -29.75
N ARG A 22 -14.67 -16.13 -30.60
CA ARG A 22 -15.90 -16.21 -31.40
C ARG A 22 -15.84 -15.28 -32.62
N LEU A 23 -16.49 -15.67 -33.71
CA LEU A 23 -16.74 -14.81 -34.87
C LEU A 23 -18.14 -14.19 -34.72
N LEU A 24 -18.25 -12.87 -34.89
CA LEU A 24 -19.50 -12.12 -34.79
C LEU A 24 -19.98 -11.66 -36.18
N PRO A 25 -21.29 -11.46 -36.38
CA PRO A 25 -21.82 -10.90 -37.62
C PRO A 25 -21.26 -9.49 -37.89
N GLY A 26 -20.99 -9.17 -39.15
CA GLY A 26 -20.53 -7.83 -39.55
C GLY A 26 -19.01 -7.62 -39.53
N GLY A 27 -18.21 -8.68 -39.67
CA GLY A 27 -16.74 -8.57 -39.76
C GLY A 27 -16.04 -8.26 -38.43
N LEU A 28 -16.71 -8.58 -37.31
CA LEU A 28 -16.19 -8.43 -35.96
C LEU A 28 -15.75 -9.79 -35.41
N VAL A 29 -14.63 -9.79 -34.69
CA VAL A 29 -14.00 -10.95 -34.09
C VAL A 29 -13.87 -10.71 -32.60
N GLN A 30 -14.37 -11.65 -31.79
CA GLN A 30 -14.29 -11.58 -30.34
C GLN A 30 -12.99 -12.20 -29.86
N VAL A 31 -12.08 -11.36 -29.36
CA VAL A 31 -10.73 -11.76 -28.95
C VAL A 31 -10.62 -11.70 -27.42
N LYS A 32 -10.17 -12.78 -26.80
CA LYS A 32 -9.79 -12.80 -25.37
C LYS A 32 -8.34 -12.35 -25.25
N LEU A 33 -8.08 -11.31 -24.47
CA LEU A 33 -6.75 -10.75 -24.25
C LEU A 33 -5.93 -11.63 -23.29
N ASP A 34 -4.63 -11.76 -23.53
CA ASP A 34 -3.73 -12.57 -22.70
C ASP A 34 -3.45 -11.92 -21.33
N GLY A 35 -3.55 -10.59 -21.22
CA GLY A 35 -3.21 -9.80 -20.02
C GLY A 35 -4.39 -9.12 -19.30
N GLY A 36 -5.63 -9.39 -19.68
CA GLY A 36 -6.82 -8.72 -19.12
C GLY A 36 -8.00 -9.66 -18.94
N MET A 37 -8.81 -9.44 -17.90
CA MET A 37 -10.07 -10.16 -17.72
C MET A 37 -11.15 -9.53 -18.60
N GLY A 38 -11.26 -9.99 -19.86
CA GLY A 38 -12.33 -9.57 -20.76
C GLY A 38 -12.16 -10.08 -22.20
N HIS A 39 -13.28 -10.19 -22.92
CA HIS A 39 -13.32 -10.43 -24.36
C HIS A 39 -13.66 -9.11 -25.06
N LEU A 40 -12.87 -8.72 -26.06
CA LEU A 40 -13.11 -7.48 -26.81
C LEU A 40 -13.54 -7.81 -28.26
N PRO A 41 -14.66 -7.26 -28.75
CA PRO A 41 -15.01 -7.34 -30.17
C PRO A 41 -14.16 -6.35 -30.97
N LEU A 42 -13.42 -6.86 -31.95
CA LEU A 42 -12.53 -6.08 -32.81
C LEU A 42 -12.79 -6.39 -34.29
N PRO A 43 -12.72 -5.40 -35.19
CA PRO A 43 -12.89 -5.64 -36.62
C PRO A 43 -11.71 -6.45 -37.19
N GLU A 44 -11.99 -7.34 -38.15
CA GLU A 44 -10.99 -8.25 -38.77
C GLU A 44 -9.74 -7.49 -39.26
N GLU A 45 -9.91 -6.30 -39.83
CA GLU A 45 -8.82 -5.46 -40.36
C GLU A 45 -7.80 -4.99 -39.32
N SER A 46 -8.21 -4.95 -38.04
CA SER A 46 -7.37 -4.54 -36.91
C SER A 46 -6.52 -5.68 -36.32
N LEU A 47 -6.68 -6.89 -36.85
CA LEU A 47 -6.05 -8.12 -36.38
C LEU A 47 -5.07 -8.66 -37.43
N GLU A 48 -3.99 -9.28 -36.96
CA GLU A 48 -3.04 -10.04 -37.78
C GLU A 48 -2.95 -11.47 -37.27
N LEU A 49 -2.93 -12.43 -38.19
CA LEU A 49 -2.71 -13.84 -37.90
C LEU A 49 -1.25 -14.06 -37.52
N VAL A 50 -1.02 -14.73 -36.38
CA VAL A 50 0.31 -15.24 -36.04
C VAL A 50 0.42 -16.64 -36.65
N PRO A 51 1.24 -16.87 -37.70
CA PRO A 51 1.34 -18.18 -38.32
C PRO A 51 1.91 -19.21 -37.34
N THR A 52 1.25 -20.38 -37.26
CA THR A 52 1.71 -21.53 -36.50
C THR A 52 2.81 -22.26 -37.28
N THR A 53 4.00 -21.68 -37.33
CA THR A 53 5.20 -22.42 -37.70
C THR A 53 5.61 -23.25 -36.48
N PRO A 54 5.97 -24.55 -36.62
CA PRO A 54 6.63 -25.26 -35.54
C PRO A 54 7.87 -24.46 -35.17
N PRO A 55 8.10 -24.15 -33.89
CA PRO A 55 9.20 -23.29 -33.52
C PRO A 55 10.52 -23.96 -33.95
N PRO A 56 11.47 -23.23 -34.57
CA PRO A 56 12.86 -23.66 -34.55
C PRO A 56 13.25 -23.92 -33.08
N PRO A 57 14.18 -24.86 -32.80
CA PRO A 57 14.53 -25.24 -31.44
C PRO A 57 14.76 -23.97 -30.60
N ALA A 58 13.92 -23.82 -29.59
CA ALA A 58 13.69 -22.54 -28.92
C ALA A 58 15.00 -21.88 -28.48
N GLU A 59 15.29 -20.70 -29.04
CA GLU A 59 15.92 -19.65 -28.26
C GLU A 59 14.97 -19.36 -27.11
N LYS A 60 15.42 -19.72 -25.91
CA LYS A 60 14.71 -19.50 -24.66
C LYS A 60 14.65 -18.00 -24.44
N GLU A 61 13.53 -17.36 -24.79
CA GLU A 61 13.10 -16.19 -24.02
C GLU A 61 12.68 -16.70 -22.65
N ASP A 62 13.62 -16.54 -21.72
CA ASP A 62 13.48 -16.85 -20.30
C ASP A 62 12.22 -16.17 -19.75
N VAL A 63 11.18 -16.97 -19.49
CA VAL A 63 10.57 -16.90 -18.16
C VAL A 63 11.74 -16.84 -17.19
N PRO A 64 11.87 -15.85 -16.29
CA PRO A 64 12.89 -15.95 -15.27
C PRO A 64 12.55 -17.24 -14.54
N ALA A 65 13.39 -18.25 -14.78
CA ALA A 65 13.44 -19.42 -13.96
C ALA A 65 13.51 -18.88 -12.54
N ALA A 66 12.72 -19.43 -11.64
CA ALA A 66 13.13 -19.37 -10.24
C ALA A 66 14.60 -19.81 -10.26
N ASP A 67 15.50 -18.88 -9.90
CA ASP A 67 16.93 -19.15 -9.78
C ASP A 67 17.04 -20.57 -9.18
N PRO A 68 17.84 -21.48 -9.77
CA PRO A 68 17.99 -22.82 -9.19
C PRO A 68 18.34 -22.59 -7.73
N VAL A 69 17.43 -22.95 -6.82
CA VAL A 69 17.57 -22.69 -5.39
C VAL A 69 18.95 -23.22 -5.02
N PRO A 70 19.94 -22.33 -4.72
CA PRO A 70 21.28 -22.78 -4.40
C PRO A 70 21.20 -23.91 -3.38
N GLU A 71 21.94 -24.99 -3.58
CA GLU A 71 22.13 -25.96 -2.51
C GLU A 71 22.55 -25.20 -1.25
N ALA A 72 21.97 -25.61 -0.11
CA ALA A 72 22.04 -24.90 1.16
C ALA A 72 23.49 -24.47 1.49
N GLY A 73 23.82 -23.19 1.29
CA GLY A 73 25.12 -22.66 1.74
C GLY A 73 25.57 -21.31 1.17
N ASP A 74 25.24 -20.98 -0.09
CA ASP A 74 25.84 -19.81 -0.77
C ASP A 74 24.82 -18.93 -1.51
N TYR A 75 23.88 -18.40 -0.75
CA TYR A 75 22.94 -17.39 -1.23
C TYR A 75 23.56 -16.00 -1.05
N PRO A 76 23.44 -15.07 -2.02
CA PRO A 76 24.02 -13.73 -1.92
C PRO A 76 23.35 -12.83 -0.86
N GLY A 77 22.32 -13.32 -0.18
CA GLY A 77 21.69 -12.63 0.93
C GLY A 77 20.63 -11.61 0.50
N VAL A 78 20.47 -10.54 1.26
CA VAL A 78 19.59 -9.41 0.92
C VAL A 78 20.41 -8.20 0.54
N GLU A 79 20.13 -7.66 -0.65
CA GLU A 79 20.95 -6.63 -1.29
C GLU A 79 20.09 -5.44 -1.73
N LEU A 80 20.68 -4.25 -1.72
CA LEU A 80 20.12 -3.03 -2.30
C LEU A 80 20.92 -2.65 -3.53
N ALA A 81 20.23 -2.46 -4.66
CA ALA A 81 20.83 -2.00 -5.90
C ALA A 81 20.29 -0.61 -6.25
N PHE A 82 21.17 0.28 -6.70
CA PHE A 82 20.84 1.64 -7.10
C PHE A 82 21.14 1.81 -8.59
N ASP A 83 20.10 1.77 -9.42
CA ASP A 83 20.17 1.87 -10.88
C ASP A 83 20.15 3.34 -11.31
N PRO A 84 21.21 3.88 -11.95
CA PRO A 84 21.29 5.28 -12.31
C PRO A 84 20.27 5.68 -13.38
N GLN A 85 19.58 6.78 -13.15
CA GLN A 85 18.73 7.44 -14.13
C GLN A 85 19.47 8.66 -14.69
N LEU A 86 19.81 8.59 -15.97
CA LEU A 86 20.56 9.64 -16.65
C LEU A 86 19.64 10.62 -17.37
N ASN A 87 20.04 11.89 -17.44
CA ASN A 87 19.42 12.86 -18.32
C ASN A 87 19.91 12.68 -19.78
N ASN A 88 19.39 13.51 -20.69
CA ASN A 88 19.80 13.52 -22.10
C ASN A 88 21.29 13.86 -22.33
N GLN A 89 22.00 14.32 -21.30
CA GLN A 89 23.43 14.62 -21.31
C GLN A 89 24.27 13.53 -20.64
N ALA A 90 23.67 12.37 -20.36
CA ALA A 90 24.29 11.23 -19.67
C ALA A 90 24.74 11.52 -18.22
N GLU A 91 24.16 12.54 -17.58
CA GLU A 91 24.44 12.85 -16.17
C GLU A 91 23.40 12.19 -15.25
N PRO A 92 23.82 11.64 -14.09
CA PRO A 92 22.90 11.01 -13.15
C PRO A 92 22.02 12.05 -12.43
N VAL A 93 20.71 11.92 -12.59
CA VAL A 93 19.69 12.78 -11.94
C VAL A 93 19.11 12.13 -10.70
N ALA A 94 18.89 10.82 -10.76
CA ALA A 94 18.34 10.02 -9.68
C ALA A 94 18.86 8.58 -9.75
N TYR A 95 18.61 7.81 -8.70
CA TYR A 95 18.89 6.38 -8.66
C TYR A 95 17.63 5.62 -8.26
N GLU A 96 17.17 4.71 -9.11
CA GLU A 96 16.09 3.80 -8.76
C GLU A 96 16.59 2.75 -7.78
N VAL A 97 15.91 2.61 -6.64
CA VAL A 97 16.28 1.63 -5.62
C VAL A 97 15.54 0.32 -5.86
N TYR A 98 16.30 -0.77 -5.94
CA TYR A 98 15.80 -2.13 -6.01
C TYR A 98 16.22 -2.91 -4.77
N LEU A 99 15.28 -3.65 -4.19
CA LEU A 99 15.56 -4.66 -3.16
C LEU A 99 15.64 -6.03 -3.81
N LEU A 100 16.75 -6.72 -3.61
CA LEU A 100 17.00 -8.06 -4.11
C LEU A 100 17.00 -9.04 -2.94
N ASN A 101 16.11 -10.03 -2.99
CA ASN A 101 16.08 -11.12 -2.04
C ASN A 101 16.78 -12.33 -2.66
N GLY A 102 18.08 -12.45 -2.44
CA GLY A 102 18.85 -13.60 -2.86
C GLY A 102 18.65 -14.85 -2.00
N THR A 103 17.85 -14.79 -0.94
CA THR A 103 17.60 -15.93 -0.04
C THR A 103 16.47 -16.82 -0.55
N PRO A 104 16.37 -18.09 -0.13
CA PRO A 104 15.28 -18.98 -0.58
C PRO A 104 13.96 -18.69 0.16
N HIS A 105 14.01 -17.92 1.24
CA HIS A 105 12.84 -17.63 2.06
C HIS A 105 12.17 -16.34 1.61
N LYS A 106 10.85 -16.31 1.74
CA LYS A 106 10.08 -15.08 1.64
C LYS A 106 10.46 -14.14 2.79
N ILE A 107 10.62 -12.86 2.51
CA ILE A 107 10.98 -11.85 3.51
C ILE A 107 9.89 -10.80 3.65
N ILE A 108 9.69 -10.29 4.86
CA ILE A 108 8.99 -9.04 5.15
C ILE A 108 10.06 -7.97 5.30
N TYR A 109 9.90 -6.83 4.63
CA TYR A 109 10.88 -5.75 4.69
C TYR A 109 10.24 -4.40 5.01
N GLU A 110 11.02 -3.53 5.63
CA GLU A 110 10.78 -2.10 5.73
C GLU A 110 12.09 -1.37 5.39
N LEU A 111 12.07 -0.57 4.32
CA LEU A 111 13.17 0.31 3.96
C LEU A 111 12.78 1.76 4.24
N ARG A 112 13.59 2.46 5.03
CA ARG A 112 13.47 3.91 5.26
C ARG A 112 14.68 4.61 4.68
N VAL A 113 14.44 5.67 3.92
CA VAL A 113 15.50 6.54 3.39
C VAL A 113 15.44 7.88 4.09
N LEU A 114 16.59 8.31 4.62
CA LEU A 114 16.72 9.53 5.40
C LEU A 114 17.85 10.40 4.86
N THR A 115 17.65 11.72 4.89
CA THR A 115 18.71 12.73 4.72
C THR A 115 18.71 13.65 5.93
N HIS A 116 19.89 14.00 6.45
CA HIS A 116 20.03 14.77 7.71
C HIS A 116 19.19 14.24 8.90
N GLY A 117 18.87 12.94 8.92
CA GLY A 117 18.00 12.33 9.93
C GLY A 117 16.49 12.55 9.72
N GLN A 118 16.08 13.30 8.70
CA GLN A 118 14.70 13.42 8.27
C GLN A 118 14.36 12.34 7.25
N ARG A 119 13.23 11.66 7.43
CA ARG A 119 12.76 10.62 6.50
C ARG A 119 12.27 11.27 5.21
N ARG A 120 12.88 10.87 4.08
CA ARG A 120 12.41 11.24 2.73
C ARG A 120 11.25 10.36 2.31
N TRP A 121 11.42 9.05 2.43
CA TRP A 121 10.35 8.08 2.17
C TRP A 121 10.58 6.77 2.93
N ALA A 122 9.53 5.96 3.01
CA ALA A 122 9.61 4.58 3.49
C ALA A 122 8.72 3.67 2.63
N LYS A 123 9.17 2.44 2.40
CA LYS A 123 8.39 1.40 1.73
C LYS A 123 8.47 0.12 2.57
N PHE A 124 7.36 -0.57 2.67
CA PHE A 124 7.26 -1.86 3.36
C PHE A 124 6.53 -2.85 2.46
N GLY A 125 6.75 -4.13 2.70
CA GLY A 125 6.08 -5.17 1.92
C GLY A 125 6.65 -6.55 2.18
N GLN A 126 6.28 -7.46 1.29
CA GLN A 126 6.80 -8.82 1.26
C GLN A 126 7.51 -9.06 -0.08
N LEU A 127 8.54 -9.89 -0.06
CA LEU A 127 9.31 -10.27 -1.24
C LEU A 127 9.61 -11.77 -1.20
N GLU A 128 9.25 -12.48 -2.26
CA GLU A 128 9.51 -13.92 -2.39
C GLU A 128 11.01 -14.22 -2.46
N GLY A 129 11.39 -15.45 -2.14
CA GLY A 129 12.77 -15.93 -2.29
C GLY A 129 13.23 -15.84 -3.74
N GLY A 130 14.47 -15.42 -3.98
CA GLY A 130 15.01 -15.12 -5.31
C GLY A 130 14.39 -13.90 -6.00
N GLY A 131 13.42 -13.23 -5.36
CA GLY A 131 12.67 -12.14 -5.96
C GLY A 131 13.41 -10.80 -5.97
N LYS A 132 12.97 -9.91 -6.86
CA LYS A 132 13.38 -8.49 -6.89
C LYS A 132 12.17 -7.56 -6.79
N LYS A 133 12.35 -6.42 -6.14
CA LYS A 133 11.30 -5.39 -6.01
C LYS A 133 11.87 -4.00 -6.29
N ARG A 134 11.28 -3.31 -7.28
CA ARG A 134 11.47 -1.88 -7.49
C ARG A 134 10.79 -1.11 -6.36
N LEU A 135 11.54 -0.23 -5.71
CA LEU A 135 11.06 0.63 -4.63
C LEU A 135 10.85 2.05 -5.18
N GLU A 136 11.45 3.05 -4.54
CA GLU A 136 11.34 4.46 -4.90
C GLU A 136 12.72 5.00 -5.29
N ALA A 137 12.75 6.07 -6.09
CA ALA A 137 14.00 6.71 -6.46
C ALA A 137 14.60 7.54 -5.31
N ILE A 138 15.92 7.76 -5.40
CA ILE A 138 16.68 8.70 -4.59
C ILE A 138 17.27 9.75 -5.51
N ASP A 139 17.06 11.02 -5.22
CA ASP A 139 17.65 12.09 -6.02
C ASP A 139 19.18 12.10 -5.86
N TYR A 140 19.88 12.42 -6.95
CA TYR A 140 21.34 12.52 -6.96
C TYR A 140 21.87 13.46 -5.87
N GLN A 141 21.18 14.58 -5.63
CA GLN A 141 21.57 15.59 -4.64
C GLN A 141 21.63 15.03 -3.21
N TRP A 142 20.81 14.03 -2.88
CA TRP A 142 20.74 13.47 -1.53
C TRP A 142 22.02 12.73 -1.13
N LEU A 143 22.84 12.29 -2.09
CA LEU A 143 24.16 11.70 -1.82
C LEU A 143 25.08 12.65 -1.03
N ASN A 144 24.84 13.97 -1.11
CA ASN A 144 25.56 14.99 -0.36
C ASN A 144 24.90 15.35 0.98
N GLU A 145 23.70 14.84 1.27
CA GLU A 145 22.85 15.21 2.41
C GLU A 145 22.85 14.19 3.57
N LYS A 146 24.00 13.57 3.85
CA LYS A 146 24.13 12.49 4.86
C LYS A 146 23.08 11.38 4.66
N LEU A 147 23.00 10.86 3.44
CA LEU A 147 22.06 9.79 3.07
C LEU A 147 22.24 8.53 3.92
N SER A 148 21.13 8.03 4.46
CA SER A 148 21.05 6.78 5.21
C SER A 148 19.87 5.95 4.73
N CYS A 149 20.11 4.66 4.51
CA CYS A 149 19.12 3.65 4.17
C CYS A 149 19.02 2.66 5.32
N GLN A 150 17.94 2.75 6.08
CA GLN A 150 17.66 1.82 7.18
C GLN A 150 16.78 0.69 6.68
N LEU A 151 17.33 -0.52 6.63
CA LEU A 151 16.63 -1.71 6.17
C LEU A 151 16.34 -2.64 7.35
N ASP A 152 15.07 -2.95 7.56
CA ASP A 152 14.56 -3.95 8.48
C ASP A 152 14.00 -5.13 7.70
N VAL A 153 14.42 -6.35 8.03
CA VAL A 153 14.02 -7.57 7.34
C VAL A 153 13.68 -8.68 8.34
N ARG A 154 12.61 -9.42 8.05
CA ARG A 154 12.25 -10.66 8.75
C ARG A 154 11.96 -11.76 7.74
N PRO A 155 12.67 -12.90 7.78
CA PRO A 155 12.32 -14.05 6.95
C PRO A 155 11.03 -14.70 7.46
N ILE A 156 10.23 -15.24 6.55
CA ILE A 156 9.07 -16.08 6.84
C ILE A 156 9.54 -17.52 6.67
N LEU A 157 9.58 -18.24 7.78
CA LEU A 157 10.04 -19.63 7.87
C LEU A 157 8.82 -20.54 8.06
N THR A 158 8.99 -21.83 7.77
CA THR A 158 7.97 -22.84 8.04
C THR A 158 7.74 -22.92 9.56
N GLY A 159 6.60 -22.37 10.02
CA GLY A 159 6.27 -22.26 11.45
C GLY A 159 6.21 -20.83 12.02
N GLY A 160 6.48 -19.80 11.22
CA GLY A 160 6.27 -18.40 11.63
C GLY A 160 7.31 -17.42 11.07
N THR A 161 7.39 -16.22 11.66
CA THR A 161 8.42 -15.23 11.30
C THR A 161 9.73 -15.50 12.03
N GLY A 162 10.84 -15.56 11.30
CA GLY A 162 12.18 -15.67 11.85
C GLY A 162 12.70 -14.38 12.52
N PRO A 163 13.99 -14.33 12.88
CA PRO A 163 14.57 -13.20 13.61
C PRO A 163 14.51 -11.88 12.81
N ARG A 164 14.47 -10.77 13.54
CA ARG A 164 14.56 -9.42 12.97
C ARG A 164 16.01 -9.07 12.65
N HIS A 165 16.27 -8.66 11.43
CA HIS A 165 17.54 -8.13 10.96
C HIS A 165 17.38 -6.64 10.67
N PHE A 166 18.25 -5.81 11.22
CA PHE A 166 18.19 -4.35 11.02
C PHE A 166 19.59 -3.81 10.75
N GLN A 167 19.72 -3.00 9.70
CA GLN A 167 20.98 -2.37 9.31
C GLN A 167 20.72 -0.91 8.89
N ASP A 168 21.52 0.01 9.42
CA ASP A 168 21.59 1.41 8.97
C ASP A 168 22.79 1.57 8.02
N LEU A 169 22.50 1.62 6.72
CA LEU A 169 23.50 1.83 5.67
C LEU A 169 23.68 3.32 5.42
N ARG A 170 24.80 3.88 5.87
CA ARG A 170 25.19 5.26 5.56
C ARG A 170 25.88 5.31 4.20
N ILE A 171 25.23 5.97 3.25
CA ILE A 171 25.75 6.10 1.89
C ILE A 171 26.63 7.35 1.81
N ARG A 172 27.89 7.15 1.47
CA ARG A 172 28.88 8.24 1.26
C ARG A 172 29.19 8.31 -0.23
N GLY A 173 29.02 9.47 -0.86
CA GLY A 173 29.20 9.65 -2.31
C GLY A 173 30.45 8.97 -2.89
N LYS A 174 31.65 9.25 -2.36
CA LYS A 174 32.90 8.62 -2.84
C LYS A 174 32.89 7.08 -2.79
N GLN A 175 32.25 6.48 -1.79
CA GLN A 175 32.17 5.02 -1.65
C GLN A 175 31.03 4.42 -2.48
N PHE A 176 30.01 5.23 -2.79
CA PHE A 176 28.87 4.83 -3.61
C PHE A 176 29.29 4.58 -5.06
N PHE A 177 30.02 5.53 -5.66
CA PHE A 177 30.47 5.41 -7.05
C PHE A 177 31.45 4.26 -7.29
N ALA A 178 32.24 3.88 -6.27
CA ALA A 178 33.17 2.76 -6.35
C ALA A 178 32.49 1.37 -6.38
N ARG A 179 31.17 1.31 -6.17
CA ARG A 179 30.38 0.07 -6.11
C ARG A 179 29.53 -0.18 -7.34
N TYR A 180 29.83 0.51 -8.45
CA TYR A 180 29.17 0.28 -9.73
C TYR A 180 29.60 -1.08 -10.29
N VAL A 181 28.68 -2.02 -10.36
CA VAL A 181 28.93 -3.40 -10.81
C VAL A 181 27.77 -3.82 -11.71
N ASP A 182 28.05 -4.68 -12.68
CA ASP A 182 27.00 -5.38 -13.40
C ASP A 182 26.19 -6.26 -12.43
N VAL A 183 24.86 -6.11 -12.43
CA VAL A 183 23.96 -6.89 -11.58
C VAL A 183 23.14 -7.81 -12.48
N PRO A 184 23.56 -9.07 -12.69
CA PRO A 184 22.91 -9.99 -13.63
C PRO A 184 21.41 -10.15 -13.37
N ARG A 185 20.99 -10.14 -12.09
CA ARG A 185 19.57 -10.23 -11.69
C ARG A 185 18.71 -9.04 -12.09
N LEU A 186 19.33 -7.88 -12.33
CA LEU A 186 18.66 -6.69 -12.85
C LEU A 186 18.83 -6.54 -14.37
N HIS A 187 19.74 -7.32 -14.98
CA HIS A 187 20.21 -7.12 -16.37
C HIS A 187 20.66 -5.67 -16.63
N ARG A 188 21.25 -5.06 -15.59
CA ARG A 188 21.67 -3.65 -15.57
C ARG A 188 22.87 -3.48 -14.66
N GLU A 189 23.68 -2.48 -14.98
CA GLU A 189 24.73 -2.01 -14.10
C GLU A 189 24.13 -1.11 -13.02
N ALA A 190 24.46 -1.38 -11.76
CA ALA A 190 23.93 -0.64 -10.63
C ALA A 190 24.96 -0.53 -9.51
N HIS A 191 24.79 0.45 -8.62
CA HIS A 191 25.58 0.46 -7.40
C HIS A 191 25.01 -0.59 -6.43
N LEU A 192 25.76 -1.66 -6.16
CA LEU A 192 25.26 -2.79 -5.36
C LEU A 192 25.77 -2.73 -3.92
N TYR A 193 24.85 -2.95 -2.98
CA TYR A 193 25.11 -3.03 -1.55
C TYR A 193 24.55 -4.32 -0.99
N ASN A 194 25.44 -5.26 -0.64
CA ASN A 194 25.05 -6.41 0.15
C ASN A 194 24.81 -5.98 1.61
N VAL A 195 23.54 -6.00 2.03
CA VAL A 195 23.12 -5.51 3.36
C VAL A 195 23.14 -6.64 4.38
N PHE A 196 22.62 -7.81 3.99
CA PHE A 196 22.62 -9.01 4.83
C PHE A 196 23.12 -10.20 4.04
N PRO A 197 24.43 -10.51 4.08
CA PRO A 197 25.00 -11.64 3.34
C PRO A 197 24.41 -12.99 3.76
N ARG A 198 24.03 -13.13 5.04
CA ARG A 198 23.29 -14.27 5.57
C ARG A 198 22.20 -13.79 6.50
N LEU A 199 21.02 -14.39 6.41
CA LEU A 199 19.92 -14.21 7.37
C LEU A 199 20.00 -15.21 8.53
N ASP A 200 21.23 -15.59 8.89
CA ASP A 200 21.50 -16.56 9.95
C ASP A 200 21.68 -15.88 11.30
N THR A 201 21.33 -16.64 12.33
CA THR A 201 21.05 -16.20 13.70
C THR A 201 22.07 -15.21 14.28
N LYS A 202 21.58 -13.99 14.56
CA LYS A 202 22.16 -12.88 15.35
C LYS A 202 23.44 -12.22 14.82
N VAL A 203 23.32 -11.04 14.20
CA VAL A 203 24.22 -9.87 14.46
C VAL A 203 23.48 -8.53 14.20
N SER A 204 23.09 -7.90 15.31
CA SER A 204 23.23 -6.47 15.71
C SER A 204 22.84 -5.33 14.76
N ALA A 205 22.03 -4.36 15.21
CA ALA A 205 22.54 -3.26 16.05
C ALA A 205 21.72 -3.02 17.35
N PRO A 206 22.27 -2.29 18.35
CA PRO A 206 21.93 -2.45 19.75
C PRO A 206 20.53 -1.86 20.03
N ALA A 207 19.59 -2.72 20.39
CA ALA A 207 18.89 -2.38 21.62
C ALA A 207 19.95 -2.54 22.69
N ALA A 208 20.43 -1.43 23.26
CA ALA A 208 21.03 -1.49 24.58
C ALA A 208 20.13 -2.44 25.38
N SER A 209 20.68 -3.55 25.90
CA SER A 209 20.06 -4.20 27.04
C SER A 209 19.75 -3.05 27.98
N PRO A 210 18.48 -2.71 28.27
CA PRO A 210 18.25 -1.68 29.26
C PRO A 210 18.97 -2.19 30.50
N SER A 211 20.01 -1.47 30.95
CA SER A 211 20.58 -1.69 32.26
C SER A 211 19.49 -1.28 33.22
N GLY A 212 18.66 -2.26 33.54
CA GLY A 212 17.39 -2.12 34.21
C GLY A 212 16.79 -3.52 34.28
N PRO A 213 15.97 -3.82 35.30
CA PRO A 213 15.33 -5.12 35.36
C PRO A 213 14.61 -5.36 34.03
N SER A 214 14.60 -6.60 33.53
CA SER A 214 13.87 -6.92 32.29
C SER A 214 12.44 -6.34 32.36
N LEU A 215 11.81 -5.97 31.25
CA LEU A 215 10.41 -5.50 31.27
C LEU A 215 9.52 -6.48 32.05
N LYS A 216 9.79 -7.78 31.97
CA LYS A 216 9.13 -8.81 32.80
C LYS A 216 9.41 -8.66 34.30
N ALA A 217 10.64 -8.36 34.70
CA ALA A 217 11.04 -8.11 36.09
C ALA A 217 10.54 -6.75 36.62
N ILE A 218 10.58 -5.66 35.83
CA ILE A 218 9.98 -4.37 36.19
C ILE A 218 8.46 -4.52 36.31
N THR A 219 7.81 -5.21 35.37
CA THR A 219 6.37 -5.49 35.44
C THR A 219 6.03 -6.36 36.64
N ALA A 220 6.80 -7.40 36.95
CA ALA A 220 6.59 -8.23 38.13
C ALA A 220 6.77 -7.45 39.44
N GLN A 221 7.79 -6.58 39.51
CA GLN A 221 8.06 -5.75 40.68
C GLN A 221 7.01 -4.63 40.85
N GLN A 222 6.50 -4.06 39.74
CA GLN A 222 5.39 -3.10 39.75
C GLN A 222 4.04 -3.76 40.05
N LEU A 223 3.81 -5.02 39.66
CA LEU A 223 2.60 -5.77 40.02
C LEU A 223 2.59 -6.14 41.50
N ALA A 224 3.76 -6.50 42.05
CA ALA A 224 3.92 -6.87 43.47
C ALA A 224 3.84 -5.66 44.41
N SER A 225 4.20 -4.46 43.95
CA SER A 225 4.17 -3.22 44.73
C SER A 225 2.90 -2.37 44.53
N ARG A 226 2.01 -2.74 43.60
CA ARG A 226 0.71 -2.08 43.47
C ARG A 226 -0.17 -2.49 44.66
N PRO A 227 -0.76 -1.54 45.40
CA PRO A 227 -1.81 -1.89 46.34
C PRO A 227 -2.92 -2.59 45.56
N LYS A 228 -3.45 -3.70 46.10
CA LYS A 228 -4.57 -4.44 45.49
C LYS A 228 -5.72 -3.45 45.29
N LYS A 229 -5.81 -2.92 44.07
CA LYS A 229 -6.90 -2.02 43.68
C LYS A 229 -8.15 -2.88 43.74
N GLY A 230 -9.12 -2.45 44.54
CA GLY A 230 -10.40 -3.15 44.67
C GLY A 230 -10.93 -3.53 43.31
N ALA A 231 -11.55 -4.71 43.25
CA ALA A 231 -12.38 -5.10 42.13
C ALA A 231 -13.35 -3.95 41.78
N ASP A 232 -13.74 -3.88 40.52
CA ASP A 232 -14.74 -2.94 39.99
C ASP A 232 -14.17 -1.64 39.39
N LYS A 233 -13.34 -1.79 38.36
CA LYS A 233 -13.62 -1.06 37.12
C LYS A 233 -13.74 -2.06 35.99
N LYS A 234 -14.98 -2.40 35.65
CA LYS A 234 -15.30 -3.04 34.37
C LYS A 234 -14.59 -2.22 33.29
N LEU A 235 -13.62 -2.82 32.62
CA LEU A 235 -13.23 -2.37 31.29
C LEU A 235 -14.55 -2.31 30.52
N VAL A 236 -14.98 -1.12 30.14
CA VAL A 236 -16.13 -0.96 29.25
C VAL A 236 -15.66 -1.62 27.97
N ALA A 237 -16.04 -2.89 27.78
CA ALA A 237 -15.96 -3.53 26.49
C ALA A 237 -16.60 -2.54 25.52
N THR A 238 -15.85 -2.02 24.56
CA THR A 238 -16.43 -1.26 23.46
C THR A 238 -17.52 -2.14 22.91
N ASP A 239 -18.76 -1.70 23.14
CA ASP A 239 -19.90 -2.57 23.18
C ASP A 239 -20.19 -2.98 21.73
N LEU A 240 -19.69 -4.16 21.33
CA LEU A 240 -19.71 -4.61 19.94
C LEU A 240 -21.14 -4.66 19.39
N ALA A 241 -22.11 -4.96 20.27
CA ALA A 241 -23.53 -4.82 20.00
C ALA A 241 -23.89 -3.37 19.63
N SER A 242 -23.48 -2.39 20.44
CA SER A 242 -23.70 -0.97 20.15
C SER A 242 -23.02 -0.48 18.86
N LYS A 243 -21.88 -1.07 18.44
CA LYS A 243 -21.28 -0.75 17.12
C LYS A 243 -22.11 -1.33 15.96
N LEU A 244 -22.61 -2.56 16.10
CA LEU A 244 -23.43 -3.22 15.08
C LEU A 244 -24.82 -2.59 14.92
N GLU A 245 -25.37 -2.04 16.01
CA GLU A 245 -26.66 -1.34 16.03
C GLU A 245 -26.54 0.15 15.68
N PHE A 246 -25.33 0.65 15.43
CA PHE A 246 -25.13 2.06 15.10
C PHE A 246 -25.68 2.36 13.71
N GLU A 247 -26.58 3.34 13.63
CA GLU A 247 -27.13 3.79 12.36
C GLU A 247 -26.07 4.61 11.62
N GLU A 248 -25.55 4.08 10.50
CA GLU A 248 -24.48 4.71 9.74
C GLU A 248 -24.93 5.96 8.95
N VAL A 249 -26.25 6.20 8.86
CA VAL A 249 -26.84 7.33 8.14
C VAL A 249 -27.47 8.29 9.14
N LEU A 250 -27.03 9.55 9.13
CA LEU A 250 -27.65 10.62 9.90
C LEU A 250 -28.41 11.56 8.98
N ASP A 251 -29.73 11.62 9.14
CA ASP A 251 -30.56 12.65 8.51
C ASP A 251 -30.65 13.92 9.38
N LEU A 252 -30.09 15.01 8.86
CA LEU A 252 -30.11 16.31 9.54
C LEU A 252 -31.28 17.20 9.15
N HIS A 253 -32.22 16.77 8.30
CA HIS A 253 -33.46 17.53 8.09
C HIS A 253 -34.20 17.69 9.43
N LEU A 254 -34.76 18.88 9.68
CA LEU A 254 -35.31 19.22 11.00
C LEU A 254 -36.46 18.27 11.39
N GLU A 255 -37.23 17.82 10.40
CA GLU A 255 -38.30 16.84 10.50
C GLU A 255 -37.84 15.48 11.03
N ALA A 256 -36.58 15.10 10.78
CA ALA A 256 -35.98 13.87 11.28
C ALA A 256 -35.45 14.00 12.71
N LEU A 257 -35.15 15.23 13.16
CA LEU A 257 -34.49 15.49 14.44
C LEU A 257 -35.46 15.81 15.59
N VAL A 258 -36.59 16.46 15.31
CA VAL A 258 -37.53 16.92 16.34
C VAL A 258 -38.98 16.52 16.04
N LYS A 259 -39.75 16.26 17.10
CA LYS A 259 -41.16 15.85 16.98
C LYS A 259 -42.08 16.95 16.42
N ASP A 260 -41.81 18.22 16.74
CA ASP A 260 -42.55 19.37 16.22
C ASP A 260 -41.61 20.41 15.59
N PRO A 261 -41.28 20.27 14.30
CA PRO A 261 -40.39 21.18 13.57
C PRO A 261 -40.88 22.63 13.54
N LYS A 262 -42.19 22.86 13.62
CA LYS A 262 -42.78 24.21 13.55
C LYS A 262 -42.56 25.02 14.82
N SER A 263 -42.34 24.33 15.95
CA SER A 263 -42.04 24.95 17.24
C SER A 263 -40.61 25.52 17.31
N VAL A 264 -39.70 25.06 16.44
CA VAL A 264 -38.30 25.48 16.46
C VAL A 264 -38.16 26.86 15.79
N PRO A 265 -37.66 27.89 16.49
CA PRO A 265 -37.42 29.20 15.89
C PRO A 265 -36.43 29.09 14.73
N ARG A 266 -36.68 29.80 13.62
CA ARG A 266 -35.83 29.75 12.41
C ARG A 266 -34.34 30.00 12.69
N HIS A 267 -34.01 30.87 13.63
CA HIS A 267 -32.63 31.18 14.01
C HIS A 267 -31.93 30.05 14.78
N GLN A 268 -32.68 29.09 15.32
CA GLN A 268 -32.17 27.93 16.08
C GLN A 268 -32.12 26.65 15.26
N VAL A 269 -32.66 26.64 14.04
CA VAL A 269 -32.69 25.43 13.20
C VAL A 269 -31.27 24.92 12.94
N LEU A 270 -30.38 25.80 12.48
CA LEU A 270 -29.00 25.44 12.17
C LEU A 270 -28.23 24.98 13.41
N SER A 271 -28.36 25.69 14.54
CA SER A 271 -27.68 25.29 15.79
C SER A 271 -28.20 23.95 16.32
N THR A 272 -29.50 23.69 16.16
CA THR A 272 -30.11 22.39 16.53
C THR A 272 -29.52 21.28 15.66
N GLN A 273 -29.52 21.43 14.33
CA GLN A 273 -28.96 20.44 13.41
C GLN A 273 -27.48 20.14 13.71
N LEU A 274 -26.70 21.18 13.98
CA LEU A 274 -25.28 21.04 14.26
C LEU A 274 -25.01 20.34 15.61
N ARG A 275 -25.87 20.55 16.62
CA ARG A 275 -25.77 19.81 17.89
C ARG A 275 -25.97 18.32 17.68
N TYR A 276 -27.01 17.91 16.94
CA TYR A 276 -27.23 16.49 16.63
C TYR A 276 -26.08 15.88 15.82
N PHE A 277 -25.52 16.65 14.89
CA PHE A 277 -24.33 16.25 14.15
C PHE A 277 -23.12 16.03 15.08
N ASP A 278 -22.85 16.96 16.00
CA ASP A 278 -21.72 16.88 16.93
C ASP A 278 -21.87 15.65 17.86
N ASP A 279 -23.07 15.44 18.43
CA ASP A 279 -23.38 14.29 19.30
C ASP A 279 -23.24 12.95 18.55
N TYR A 280 -23.72 12.88 17.30
CA TYR A 280 -23.60 11.71 16.46
C TYR A 280 -22.15 11.40 16.10
N LEU A 281 -21.38 12.42 15.73
CA LEU A 281 -19.97 12.26 15.36
C LEU A 281 -19.13 11.77 16.55
N GLU A 282 -19.38 12.29 17.75
CA GLU A 282 -18.72 11.82 18.97
C GLU A 282 -19.06 10.35 19.26
N ARG A 283 -20.32 9.95 19.06
CA ARG A 283 -20.75 8.57 19.24
C ARG A 283 -20.10 7.63 18.22
N ALA A 284 -20.03 8.03 16.95
CA ALA A 284 -19.36 7.26 15.89
C ALA A 284 -17.88 7.02 16.21
N LEU A 285 -17.16 8.07 16.64
CA LEU A 285 -15.76 7.99 17.04
C LEU A 285 -15.57 7.09 18.27
N ARG A 286 -16.45 7.20 19.28
CA ARG A 286 -16.37 6.40 20.51
C ARG A 286 -16.59 4.90 20.24
N LEU A 287 -17.48 4.58 19.30
CA LEU A 287 -17.77 3.20 18.91
C LEU A 287 -16.76 2.66 17.87
N GLY A 288 -15.92 3.52 17.30
CA GLY A 288 -14.96 3.15 16.26
C GLY A 288 -15.65 2.71 14.98
N VAL A 289 -16.69 3.43 14.56
CA VAL A 289 -17.39 3.20 13.29
C VAL A 289 -16.48 3.54 12.11
N ASP A 290 -16.49 2.72 11.07
CA ASP A 290 -15.54 2.85 9.95
C ASP A 290 -15.98 3.96 8.96
N GLN A 291 -17.30 4.09 8.74
CA GLN A 291 -17.87 5.03 7.79
C GLN A 291 -19.28 5.47 8.18
N VAL A 292 -19.65 6.73 7.85
CA VAL A 292 -21.00 7.26 8.01
C VAL A 292 -21.42 8.17 6.85
N PHE A 293 -22.72 8.34 6.65
CA PHE A 293 -23.33 9.25 5.68
C PHE A 293 -24.15 10.33 6.39
N ILE A 294 -23.80 11.59 6.16
CA ILE A 294 -24.47 12.75 6.75
C ILE A 294 -25.35 13.41 5.69
N VAL A 295 -26.67 13.25 5.80
CA VAL A 295 -27.66 13.81 4.88
C VAL A 295 -28.01 15.23 5.35
N HIS A 296 -27.62 16.23 4.56
CA HIS A 296 -27.82 17.66 4.88
C HIS A 296 -28.72 18.38 3.85
N GLY A 297 -29.13 17.68 2.79
CA GLY A 297 -29.96 18.20 1.72
C GLY A 297 -29.18 18.97 0.65
N VAL A 298 -29.85 19.39 -0.42
CA VAL A 298 -29.21 20.16 -1.51
C VAL A 298 -29.20 21.65 -1.16
N GLY A 299 -30.36 22.21 -0.78
CA GLY A 299 -30.55 23.54 -0.18
C GLY A 299 -29.66 24.69 -0.68
N ASN A 300 -29.39 25.66 0.20
CA ASN A 300 -28.46 26.76 -0.04
C ASN A 300 -27.00 26.41 0.34
N GLY A 301 -26.75 25.16 0.73
CA GLY A 301 -25.42 24.67 1.14
C GLY A 301 -24.86 25.23 2.45
N VAL A 302 -25.64 25.96 3.25
CA VAL A 302 -25.18 26.52 4.54
C VAL A 302 -24.83 25.40 5.53
N LEU A 303 -25.72 24.43 5.71
CA LEU A 303 -25.51 23.29 6.60
C LEU A 303 -24.30 22.44 6.16
N LYS A 304 -24.19 22.14 4.86
CA LYS A 304 -23.01 21.48 4.27
C LYS A 304 -21.71 22.16 4.64
N LYS A 305 -21.62 23.48 4.48
CA LYS A 305 -20.39 24.25 4.76
C LYS A 305 -20.00 24.16 6.23
N GLU A 306 -20.97 24.26 7.14
CA GLU A 306 -20.73 24.17 8.59
C GLU A 306 -20.32 22.75 9.03
N ILE A 307 -20.92 21.70 8.44
CA ILE A 307 -20.52 20.31 8.65
C ILE A 307 -19.08 20.11 8.19
N HIS A 308 -18.76 20.51 6.96
CA HIS A 308 -17.40 20.37 6.39
C HIS A 308 -16.36 21.13 7.21
N LYS A 309 -16.73 22.27 7.81
CA LYS A 309 -15.85 23.04 8.70
C LYS A 309 -15.53 22.25 9.97
N ARG A 310 -16.53 21.64 10.61
CA ARG A 310 -16.35 20.79 11.79
C ARG A 310 -15.53 19.54 11.46
N LEU A 311 -15.86 18.84 10.38
CA LEU A 311 -15.13 17.64 9.94
C LEU A 311 -13.64 17.92 9.70
N ARG A 312 -13.26 19.11 9.22
CA ARG A 312 -11.83 19.48 9.08
C ARG A 312 -11.11 19.70 10.41
N GLN A 313 -11.85 20.00 11.48
CA GLN A 313 -11.31 20.30 12.81
C GLN A 313 -11.33 19.08 13.73
N THR A 314 -12.15 18.08 13.42
CA THR A 314 -12.28 16.86 14.21
C THR A 314 -11.12 15.89 13.89
N PRO A 315 -10.36 15.44 14.91
CA PRO A 315 -9.32 14.44 14.71
C PRO A 315 -9.91 13.06 14.35
N PHE A 316 -9.08 12.17 13.81
CA PHE A 316 -9.46 10.79 13.42
C PHE A 316 -10.46 10.70 12.25
N ILE A 317 -10.62 11.78 11.49
CA ILE A 317 -11.33 11.76 10.21
C ILE A 317 -10.31 11.60 9.10
N ARG A 318 -10.37 10.46 8.41
CA ARG A 318 -9.47 10.13 7.30
C ARG A 318 -9.81 10.91 6.03
N LYS A 319 -11.10 10.94 5.68
CA LYS A 319 -11.60 11.59 4.46
C LYS A 319 -13.09 11.92 4.62
N PHE A 320 -13.54 12.98 3.97
CA PHE A 320 -14.96 13.19 3.71
C PHE A 320 -15.19 13.68 2.28
N THR A 321 -16.24 13.19 1.64
CA THR A 321 -16.60 13.48 0.24
C THR A 321 -18.08 13.78 0.11
N ASN A 322 -18.43 14.66 -0.82
CA ASN A 322 -19.81 14.93 -1.21
C ASN A 322 -19.92 14.60 -2.70
N GLU A 323 -19.91 13.31 -2.98
CA GLU A 323 -20.08 12.76 -4.34
C GLU A 323 -21.53 12.34 -4.55
N TYR A 324 -21.91 12.07 -5.80
CA TYR A 324 -23.25 11.61 -6.12
C TYR A 324 -23.50 10.25 -5.47
N HIS A 325 -24.53 10.16 -4.63
CA HIS A 325 -24.95 8.90 -4.03
C HIS A 325 -26.30 8.43 -4.61
N PRO A 326 -26.47 7.14 -5.00
CA PRO A 326 -27.71 6.65 -5.60
C PRO A 326 -28.97 6.89 -4.76
N LYS A 327 -28.86 6.88 -3.43
CA LYS A 327 -29.99 7.11 -2.51
C LYS A 327 -30.21 8.57 -2.13
N PHE A 328 -29.18 9.42 -2.19
CA PHE A 328 -29.21 10.78 -1.59
C PHE A 328 -28.83 11.89 -2.57
N GLY A 329 -28.51 11.55 -3.82
CA GLY A 329 -27.97 12.47 -4.81
C GLY A 329 -26.73 13.18 -4.28
N TYR A 330 -26.69 14.51 -4.43
CA TYR A 330 -25.62 15.37 -3.89
C TYR A 330 -25.89 15.89 -2.47
N GLY A 331 -26.99 15.44 -1.84
CA GLY A 331 -27.47 15.93 -0.55
C GLY A 331 -26.81 15.29 0.67
N ALA A 332 -25.80 14.43 0.48
CA ALA A 332 -25.12 13.72 1.56
C ALA A 332 -23.60 13.90 1.53
N THR A 333 -22.96 13.89 2.69
CA THR A 333 -21.50 13.84 2.82
C THR A 333 -21.12 12.50 3.44
N GLU A 334 -20.31 11.73 2.73
CA GLU A 334 -19.70 10.49 3.21
C GLU A 334 -18.46 10.84 4.04
N VAL A 335 -18.31 10.23 5.20
CA VAL A 335 -17.20 10.45 6.13
C VAL A 335 -16.59 9.09 6.48
N THR A 336 -15.27 8.98 6.32
CA THR A 336 -14.47 7.80 6.67
C THR A 336 -13.55 8.14 7.82
N PHE A 337 -13.53 7.30 8.85
CA PHE A 337 -12.69 7.45 10.04
C PHE A 337 -11.35 6.69 9.89
N ASP A 338 -10.37 7.03 10.72
CA ASP A 338 -9.02 6.41 10.74
C ASP A 338 -8.95 5.07 11.49
#